data_AF-A0A4Y2CKZ5-F1
#
_entry.id   AF-A0A4Y2CKZ5-F1
#
_cell.length_a   1.000
_cell.length_b   1.000
_cell.length_c   1.000
_cell.angle_alpha   90.00
_cell.angle_beta   90.00
_cell.angle_gamma   90.00
#
_symmetry.space_group_name_H-M   'P 1'
#
loop_
_entity.id
_entity.type
_entity.pdbx_description
1 polymer ?
#
loop_
_entity_poly.entity_id
_entity_poly.type
_entity_poly.pdbx_seq_one_letter_code
_entity_poly.pdbx_strand_id
1 'polypeptide(L)'
;MMEDWQSDWEDEDTGRSTFNILPRVSTQPCYWKREDILFFTGHGPFLSYLKTFNVDSTANCPCGNINGTPLHYATECLLTASFHMTKPACQHDNLVPQRHFQQRLPT
;
A
#
# COMPACT_ATOMS: atom_id res chain seq x y z
N MET A 1 22.10 13.70 -5.91
CA MET A 1 21.82 12.70 -4.86
C MET A 1 20.33 12.50 -4.64
N MET A 2 19.58 13.41 -4.00
CA MET A 2 18.11 13.20 -3.84
C MET A 2 17.35 13.13 -5.18
N GLU A 3 17.80 13.86 -6.19
CA GLU A 3 17.24 13.80 -7.54
C GLU A 3 17.51 12.46 -8.22
N ASP A 4 18.71 11.90 -8.05
CA ASP A 4 19.05 10.56 -8.57
C ASP A 4 18.16 9.49 -7.91
N TRP A 5 18.03 9.55 -6.57
CA TRP A 5 17.12 8.66 -5.82
C TRP A 5 15.65 8.81 -6.26
N GLN A 6 15.21 10.04 -6.58
CA GLN A 6 13.86 10.27 -7.10
C GLN A 6 13.68 9.64 -8.49
N SER A 7 14.68 9.77 -9.37
CA SER A 7 14.67 9.15 -10.71
C SER A 7 14.58 7.64 -10.60
N ASP A 8 15.43 7.02 -9.77
CA ASP A 8 15.41 5.58 -9.54
C ASP A 8 14.04 5.13 -9.00
N TRP A 9 13.45 5.89 -8.06
CA TRP A 9 12.13 5.58 -7.50
C TRP A 9 10.99 5.69 -8.51
N GLU A 10 11.10 6.60 -9.48
CA GLU A 10 10.13 6.75 -10.56
C GLU A 10 10.27 5.63 -11.61
N ASP A 11 11.48 5.15 -11.88
CA ASP A 11 11.76 4.17 -12.92
C ASP A 11 11.60 2.69 -12.44
N GLU A 12 11.84 2.39 -11.17
CA GLU A 12 11.83 1.00 -10.66
C GLU A 12 10.44 0.38 -10.45
N ASP A 13 10.20 -0.84 -10.94
CA ASP A 13 8.94 -1.56 -10.72
C ASP A 13 8.80 -2.22 -9.32
N THR A 14 9.87 -2.23 -8.52
CA THR A 14 9.84 -2.78 -7.16
C THR A 14 9.23 -1.76 -6.19
N GLY A 15 8.37 -2.22 -5.28
CA GLY A 15 7.81 -1.33 -4.25
C GLY A 15 6.76 -0.33 -4.74
N ARG A 16 6.14 -0.57 -5.91
CA ARG A 16 5.12 0.33 -6.49
C ARG A 16 3.91 0.61 -5.60
N SER A 17 3.55 -0.32 -4.72
CA SER A 17 2.53 -0.08 -3.68
C SER A 17 2.92 1.09 -2.79
N THR A 18 4.18 1.14 -2.35
CA THR A 18 4.73 2.23 -1.54
C THR A 18 4.84 3.52 -2.37
N PHE A 19 5.31 3.44 -3.62
CA PHE A 19 5.39 4.59 -4.53
C PHE A 19 4.03 5.30 -4.70
N ASN A 20 2.95 4.54 -4.85
CA ASN A 20 1.60 5.10 -5.04
C ASN A 20 1.12 5.96 -3.87
N ILE A 21 1.72 5.81 -2.69
CA ILE A 21 1.35 6.57 -1.48
C ILE A 21 2.42 7.62 -1.16
N LEU A 22 3.69 7.30 -1.42
CA LEU A 22 4.86 8.19 -1.31
C LEU A 22 5.58 8.31 -2.65
N PRO A 23 5.07 9.15 -3.56
CA PRO A 23 5.71 9.31 -4.86
C PRO A 23 7.02 10.10 -4.77
N ARG A 24 7.27 10.82 -3.67
CA ARG A 24 8.48 11.64 -3.50
C ARG A 24 9.39 11.10 -2.42
N VAL A 25 10.67 10.93 -2.74
CA VAL A 25 11.71 10.62 -1.76
C VAL A 25 11.96 11.85 -0.88
N SER A 26 12.18 11.62 0.41
CA SER A 26 12.52 12.68 1.36
C SER A 26 13.40 12.14 2.48
N THR A 27 14.28 12.99 3.00
CA THR A 27 15.01 12.72 4.25
C THR A 27 14.21 13.12 5.49
N GLN A 28 13.09 13.84 5.31
CA GLN A 28 12.21 14.20 6.41
C GLN A 28 11.41 12.99 6.85
N PRO A 29 11.29 12.75 8.16
CA PRO A 29 10.49 11.64 8.66
C PRO A 29 9.02 11.87 8.35
N CYS A 30 8.35 10.82 7.88
CA CYS A 30 6.91 10.73 7.84
C CYS A 30 6.43 9.99 9.08
N TYR A 31 5.38 10.51 9.73
CA TYR A 31 4.79 9.82 10.86
C TYR A 31 3.83 8.73 10.36
N TRP A 32 4.26 7.48 10.49
CA TRP A 32 3.48 6.29 10.11
C TRP A 32 2.89 5.63 11.33
N LYS A 33 1.63 5.17 11.22
CA LYS A 33 1.09 4.25 12.20
C LYS A 33 1.66 2.85 11.93
N ARG A 34 1.61 1.99 12.94
CA ARG A 34 2.13 0.61 12.83
C ARG A 34 1.42 -0.15 11.72
N GLU A 35 0.12 0.06 11.57
CA GLU A 35 -0.73 -0.60 10.58
C GLU A 35 -0.28 -0.25 9.16
N ASP A 36 0.02 1.03 8.91
CA ASP A 36 0.51 1.52 7.61
C ASP A 36 1.79 0.78 7.22
N ILE A 37 2.76 0.65 8.14
CA ILE A 37 4.04 -0.04 7.89
C ILE A 37 3.82 -1.51 7.50
N LEU A 38 2.87 -2.19 8.16
CA LEU A 38 2.53 -3.58 7.82
C LEU A 38 1.96 -3.66 6.40
N PHE A 39 1.07 -2.74 6.02
CA PHE A 39 0.51 -2.71 4.67
C PHE A 39 1.58 -2.44 3.59
N PHE A 40 2.48 -1.49 3.80
CA PHE A 40 3.54 -1.14 2.83
C PHE A 40 4.52 -2.25 2.58
N THR A 41 4.99 -2.84 3.66
CA THR A 41 5.98 -3.92 3.58
C THR A 41 5.35 -5.22 3.10
N GLY A 42 4.02 -5.30 3.09
CA GLY A 42 3.27 -6.53 2.88
C GLY A 42 3.57 -7.59 3.94
N HIS A 43 4.26 -7.21 5.01
CA HIS A 43 4.56 -8.08 6.14
C HIS A 43 3.43 -7.99 7.16
N GLY A 44 2.93 -9.15 7.56
CA GLY A 44 1.84 -9.22 8.53
C GLY A 44 0.97 -10.45 8.31
N PRO A 45 -0.16 -10.52 9.00
CA PRO A 45 -1.12 -11.62 8.91
C PRO A 45 -1.99 -11.51 7.63
N PHE A 46 -1.39 -11.17 6.49
CA PHE A 46 -2.08 -11.14 5.21
C PHE A 46 -2.08 -12.52 4.60
N LEU A 47 -3.25 -13.08 4.29
CA LEU A 47 -3.32 -14.45 3.78
C LEU A 47 -2.56 -14.63 2.47
N SER A 48 -2.49 -13.59 1.62
CA SER A 48 -1.66 -13.64 0.42
C SER A 48 -0.17 -13.84 0.74
N TYR A 49 0.31 -13.23 1.83
CA TYR A 49 1.69 -13.36 2.31
C TYR A 49 1.90 -14.71 3.01
N LEU A 50 0.98 -15.14 3.88
CA LEU A 50 1.09 -16.44 4.57
C LEU A 50 1.09 -17.62 3.59
N LYS A 51 0.35 -17.51 2.49
CA LYS A 51 0.32 -18.53 1.42
C LYS A 51 1.69 -18.69 0.74
N THR A 52 2.49 -17.64 0.58
CA THR A 52 3.82 -17.78 -0.06
C THR A 52 4.78 -18.62 0.77
N PHE A 53 4.60 -18.66 2.08
CA PHE A 53 5.37 -19.50 3.02
C PHE A 53 4.69 -20.85 3.32
N ASN A 54 3.60 -21.18 2.64
CA ASN A 54 2.79 -22.38 2.90
C ASN A 54 2.31 -22.49 4.37
N VAL A 55 2.17 -21.36 5.07
CA VAL A 55 1.60 -21.31 6.42
C VAL A 55 0.08 -21.41 6.36
N ASP A 56 -0.53 -20.84 5.32
CA ASP A 56 -1.96 -20.95 5.02
C ASP A 56 -2.18 -21.60 3.64
N SER A 57 -3.30 -22.32 3.52
CA SER A 57 -3.74 -22.98 2.29
C SER A 57 -4.40 -22.03 1.30
N THR A 58 -4.95 -20.90 1.78
CA THR A 58 -5.70 -19.94 0.96
C THR A 58 -5.12 -18.53 1.05
N ALA A 59 -5.31 -17.75 -0.03
CA ALA A 59 -5.00 -16.33 -0.06
C ALA A 59 -6.25 -15.47 0.12
N ASN A 60 -7.44 -16.08 0.26
CA ASN A 60 -8.71 -15.37 0.23
C ASN A 60 -8.92 -14.59 1.53
N CYS A 61 -9.34 -13.34 1.44
CA CYS A 61 -9.79 -12.57 2.59
C CYS A 61 -11.04 -13.22 3.20
N PRO A 62 -11.16 -13.30 4.54
CA PRO A 62 -12.39 -13.73 5.22
C PRO A 62 -13.62 -12.86 4.89
N CYS A 63 -13.39 -11.64 4.38
CA CYS A 63 -14.41 -10.74 3.86
C CYS A 63 -14.99 -11.15 2.49
N GLY A 64 -14.50 -12.24 1.89
CA GLY A 64 -14.99 -12.77 0.61
C GLY A 64 -14.18 -12.37 -0.62
N ASN A 65 -13.16 -11.51 -0.49
CA ASN A 65 -12.26 -11.21 -1.59
C ASN A 65 -11.30 -12.39 -1.85
N ILE A 66 -11.14 -12.79 -3.11
CA ILE A 66 -10.21 -13.88 -3.52
C ILE A 66 -8.73 -13.54 -3.29
N ASN A 67 -8.42 -12.26 -3.11
CA ASN A 67 -7.09 -11.73 -2.91
C ASN A 67 -7.03 -10.95 -1.59
N GLY A 68 -6.66 -11.63 -0.51
CA GLY A 68 -6.34 -11.05 0.80
C GLY A 68 -4.98 -10.36 0.82
N THR A 69 -4.74 -9.47 -0.14
CA THR A 69 -3.51 -8.68 -0.26
C THR A 69 -3.48 -7.58 0.80
N PRO A 70 -2.27 -7.13 1.21
CA PRO A 70 -2.13 -6.00 2.13
C PRO A 70 -2.91 -4.76 1.66
N LEU A 71 -2.86 -4.45 0.35
CA LEU A 71 -3.56 -3.32 -0.24
C LEU A 71 -5.08 -3.44 -0.07
N HIS A 72 -5.64 -4.63 -0.31
CA HIS A 72 -7.06 -4.87 -0.10
C HIS A 72 -7.48 -4.58 1.35
N TYR A 73 -6.70 -5.03 2.34
CA TYR A 73 -6.95 -4.71 3.74
C TYR A 73 -6.80 -3.22 4.06
N ALA A 74 -5.90 -2.52 3.37
CA ALA A 74 -5.65 -1.11 3.59
C ALA A 74 -6.75 -0.19 3.03
N THR A 75 -7.46 -0.58 1.96
CA THR A 75 -8.33 0.35 1.23
C THR A 75 -9.77 -0.12 1.00
N GLU A 76 -10.05 -1.43 1.08
CA GLU A 76 -11.32 -1.98 0.57
C GLU A 76 -12.00 -2.97 1.54
N CYS A 77 -11.23 -3.68 2.35
CA CYS A 77 -11.75 -4.74 3.20
C CYS A 77 -12.69 -4.18 4.27
N LEU A 78 -13.93 -4.69 4.30
CA LEU A 78 -14.94 -4.28 5.27
C LEU A 78 -14.54 -4.60 6.72
N LEU A 79 -13.72 -5.64 6.94
CA LEU A 79 -13.26 -6.04 8.27
C LEU A 79 -12.23 -5.08 8.86
N THR A 80 -11.56 -4.30 8.03
CA THR A 80 -10.55 -3.31 8.44
C THR A 80 -10.98 -1.88 8.12
N ALA A 81 -12.27 -1.64 7.85
CA ALA A 81 -12.80 -0.33 7.48
C ALA A 81 -12.45 0.78 8.49
N SER A 82 -12.41 0.47 9.79
CA SER A 82 -12.00 1.45 10.82
C SER A 82 -10.52 1.81 10.80
N PHE A 83 -9.69 1.05 10.09
CA PHE A 83 -8.24 1.20 9.98
C PHE A 83 -7.79 1.36 8.53
N HIS A 84 -8.72 1.70 7.61
CA HIS A 84 -8.33 2.01 6.25
C HIS A 84 -7.30 3.13 6.23
N MET A 85 -6.29 2.94 5.39
CA MET A 85 -5.18 3.85 5.28
C MET A 85 -5.67 5.23 4.89
N THR A 86 -5.36 6.19 5.75
CA THR A 86 -5.39 7.60 5.40
C THR A 86 -3.99 8.01 4.98
N LYS A 87 -3.89 9.01 4.09
CA LYS A 87 -2.57 9.55 3.69
C LYS A 87 -1.74 9.88 4.95
N PRO A 88 -0.48 9.41 5.03
CA PRO A 88 0.40 9.76 6.14
C PRO A 88 0.57 11.27 6.25
N ALA A 89 0.73 11.77 7.48
CA ALA A 89 1.15 13.15 7.71
C ALA A 89 2.65 13.26 7.41
N CYS A 90 3.00 13.35 6.13
CA CYS A 90 4.34 13.67 5.66
C CYS A 90 4.47 15.19 5.56
N GLN A 91 5.55 15.77 6.07
CA GLN A 91 5.80 17.21 6.01
C GLN A 91 6.04 17.76 4.59
N HIS A 92 5.92 16.92 3.56
CA HIS A 92 6.25 17.20 2.17
C HIS A 92 5.01 17.26 1.24
N ASP A 93 3.86 17.67 1.79
CA ASP A 93 2.63 17.84 1.03
C ASP A 93 2.68 19.08 0.12
N ASN A 94 3.27 18.91 -1.08
CA ASN A 94 2.90 19.70 -2.24
C ASN A 94 2.04 18.83 -3.16
N LEU A 95 0.73 19.05 -3.03
CA LEU A 95 -0.41 18.73 -3.90
C LEU A 95 -0.09 17.91 -5.17
N VAL A 96 -0.41 16.62 -5.15
CA VAL A 96 -0.83 15.90 -6.36
C VAL A 96 -2.33 15.61 -6.20
N PRO A 97 -3.19 15.95 -7.18
CA PRO A 97 -4.62 15.72 -7.07
C PRO A 97 -4.88 14.23 -6.91
N GLN A 98 -5.74 13.88 -5.95
CA GLN A 98 -6.30 12.55 -5.80
C GLN A 98 -6.88 12.12 -7.15
N ARG A 99 -6.19 11.25 -7.89
CA ARG A 99 -6.85 10.49 -8.94
C ARG A 99 -7.70 9.48 -8.20
N HIS A 100 -8.99 9.80 -8.07
CA HIS A 100 -10.01 8.81 -7.76
C HIS A 100 -9.72 7.56 -8.59
N PHE A 101 -9.51 6.43 -7.91
CA PHE A 101 -9.44 5.10 -8.52
C PHE A 101 -10.84 4.78 -9.07
N GLN A 102 -11.19 5.37 -10.21
CA GLN A 102 -12.36 4.97 -10.96
C GLN A 102 -11.93 3.78 -11.81
N GLN A 103 -12.23 2.58 -11.32
CA GLN A 103 -12.05 1.33 -12.04
C GLN A 103 -12.82 1.44 -13.37
N ARG A 104 -12.12 1.35 -14.50
CA ARG A 104 -12.75 1.09 -15.79
C ARG A 104 -13.25 -0.35 -15.77
N LEU A 105 -14.57 -0.53 -15.80
CA LEU A 105 -15.20 -1.79 -16.19
C LEU A 105 -14.77 -2.14 -17.62
N PRO A 106 -14.35 -3.38 -17.92
CA PRO A 106 -14.17 -3.82 -19.30
C PRO A 106 -15.54 -3.98 -19.96
N THR A 107 -15.67 -3.45 -21.18
CA THR A 107 -16.76 -3.72 -22.11
C THR A 107 -16.75 -5.16 -22.61
#